data_AF-A0A816A4R6-F1
#
_entry.id   AF-A0A816A4R6-F1
#
_cell.length_a   1.000
_cell.length_b   1.000
_cell.length_c   1.000
_cell.angle_alpha   90.00
_cell.angle_beta   90.00
_cell.angle_gamma   90.00
#
_symmetry.space_group_name_H-M   'P 1'
#
loop_
_entity.id
_entity.type
_entity.pdbx_description
1 polymer ?
#
loop_
_entity_poly.entity_id
_entity_poly.type
_entity_poly.pdbx_seq_one_letter_code
_entity_poly.pdbx_strand_id
1 'polypeptide(L)'
;MLPNLKCFSLKSYFRFQQYEQIPSLLRRMPYLEHLTLYLCIKDQHRITDGTRVQDDILAHMSQLHSLTFYISTYIDSGELRHNISREHIQQTFINIGQQNATTIVNRLSRSVVECSIFSLPFAFDYLGSLGNTFPNIIFNYVTYLVVEDKDAFRHEFFVRIARSFPLLKDLRIFNIELQLSSDCTLSSDHSQSYSMIEYPHLTSLDVGYSHRDYLEQFLNETKACVPCLTKLKVSPRHLKIVTKNFTREETRRNCANIKQLITLQPLDDSQDYYHYFPSLQN
;
A
#
# COMPACT_ATOMS: atom_id res chain seq x y z
N MET A 1 0.64 35.33 10.05
CA MET A 1 0.01 34.58 11.16
C MET A 1 -1.31 34.03 10.66
N LEU A 2 -1.73 32.83 11.06
CA LEU A 2 -3.08 32.31 10.82
C LEU A 2 -3.81 32.22 12.18
N PRO A 3 -4.18 33.36 12.80
CA PRO A 3 -4.37 33.43 14.24
C PRO A 3 -5.64 32.76 14.78
N ASN A 4 -6.48 32.10 13.98
CA ASN A 4 -7.73 31.48 14.45
C ASN A 4 -8.00 30.09 13.84
N LEU A 5 -6.96 29.41 13.34
CA LEU A 5 -7.16 28.11 12.71
C LEU A 5 -7.40 27.02 13.77
N LYS A 6 -8.62 26.47 13.79
CA LYS A 6 -9.01 25.37 14.69
C LYS A 6 -8.75 23.98 14.13
N CYS A 7 -8.79 23.84 12.80
CA CYS A 7 -8.62 22.56 12.12
C CYS A 7 -7.51 22.67 11.08
N PHE A 8 -6.60 21.71 11.07
CA PHE A 8 -5.50 21.67 10.12
C PHE A 8 -5.23 20.23 9.68
N SER A 9 -5.04 20.05 8.38
CA SER A 9 -4.65 18.77 7.78
C SER A 9 -3.39 18.95 6.97
N LEU A 10 -2.43 18.05 7.17
CA LEU A 10 -1.16 18.03 6.46
C LEU A 10 -0.90 16.63 5.92
N LYS A 11 -0.77 16.52 4.60
CA LYS A 11 -0.26 15.33 3.91
C LYS A 11 1.08 15.69 3.28
N SER A 12 2.14 15.00 3.67
CA SER A 12 3.48 15.30 3.16
C SER A 12 4.41 14.10 3.13
N TYR A 13 5.35 14.17 2.19
CA TYR A 13 6.39 13.19 1.94
C TYR A 13 7.74 13.90 2.11
N PHE A 14 8.44 13.57 3.18
CA PHE A 14 9.63 14.28 3.63
C PHE A 14 10.88 13.41 3.49
N ARG A 15 12.00 14.05 3.14
CA ARG A 15 13.31 13.60 3.64
C ARG A 15 13.48 14.08 5.08
N PHE A 16 14.20 13.35 5.92
CA PHE A 16 14.38 13.64 7.36
C PHE A 16 14.59 15.14 7.68
N GLN A 17 15.47 15.82 6.96
CA GLN A 17 15.78 17.25 7.17
C GLN A 17 14.56 18.19 7.08
N GLN A 18 13.49 17.77 6.40
CA GLN A 18 12.27 18.56 6.24
C GLN A 18 11.24 18.30 7.35
N TYR A 19 11.34 17.17 8.08
CA TYR A 19 10.46 16.88 9.20
C TYR A 19 10.59 17.91 10.33
N GLU A 20 11.80 18.43 10.56
CA GLU A 20 12.09 19.47 11.55
C GLU A 20 11.34 20.80 11.30
N GLN A 21 10.75 20.98 10.11
CA GLN A 21 9.94 22.14 9.79
C GLN A 21 8.49 22.02 10.30
N ILE A 22 8.01 20.79 10.55
CA ILE A 22 6.63 20.54 11.01
C ILE A 22 6.39 21.17 12.39
N PRO A 23 7.23 20.96 13.42
CA PRO A 23 7.04 21.62 14.72
C PRO A 23 6.97 23.13 14.60
N SER A 24 7.85 23.72 13.78
CA SER A 24 7.90 25.17 13.55
C SER A 24 6.64 25.70 12.88
N LEU A 25 6.07 24.97 11.92
CA LEU A 25 4.79 25.30 11.29
C LEU A 25 3.64 25.23 12.30
N LEU A 26 3.57 24.13 13.04
CA LEU A 26 2.52 23.81 13.99
C LEU A 26 2.47 24.78 15.17
N ARG A 27 3.63 25.22 15.69
CA ARG A 27 3.74 26.25 16.74
C ARG A 27 3.15 27.60 16.34
N ARG A 28 2.95 27.86 15.04
CA ARG A 28 2.33 29.10 14.54
C ARG A 28 0.79 29.04 14.57
N MET A 29 0.21 27.94 15.05
CA MET A 29 -1.23 27.67 15.12
C MET A 29 -1.64 27.35 16.58
N PRO A 30 -1.51 28.30 17.52
CA PRO A 30 -1.69 28.02 18.96
C PRO A 30 -3.13 27.66 19.37
N TYR A 31 -4.12 27.92 18.51
CA TYR A 31 -5.53 27.63 18.74
C TYR A 31 -6.03 26.38 18.00
N LEU A 32 -5.10 25.52 17.58
CA LEU A 32 -5.45 24.32 16.85
C LEU A 32 -6.11 23.30 17.79
N GLU A 33 -7.36 22.94 17.48
CA GLU A 33 -8.17 21.98 18.24
C GLU A 33 -8.17 20.59 17.58
N HIS A 34 -8.06 20.55 16.24
CA HIS A 34 -8.11 19.32 15.46
C HIS A 34 -6.95 19.26 14.46
N LEU A 35 -6.15 18.20 14.55
CA LEU A 35 -4.99 17.98 13.70
C LEU A 35 -5.08 16.63 12.98
N THR A 36 -4.92 16.65 11.67
CA THR A 36 -4.79 15.46 10.83
C THR A 36 -3.41 15.43 10.16
N LEU A 37 -2.62 14.39 10.41
CA LEU A 37 -1.27 14.24 9.88
C LEU A 37 -1.12 12.97 9.05
N TYR A 38 -0.74 13.10 7.79
CA TYR A 38 -0.26 11.99 6.97
C TYR A 38 1.20 12.27 6.59
N LEU A 39 2.12 11.60 7.26
CA LEU A 39 3.56 11.84 7.13
C LEU A 39 4.26 10.58 6.63
N CYS A 40 5.02 10.70 5.55
CA CYS A 40 5.99 9.69 5.13
C CYS A 40 7.39 10.28 5.22
N ILE A 41 8.26 9.73 6.07
CA ILE A 41 9.56 10.31 6.37
C ILE A 41 10.66 9.32 5.98
N LYS A 42 11.51 9.72 5.04
CA LYS A 42 12.63 8.92 4.53
C LYS A 42 13.96 9.33 5.17
N ASP A 43 14.93 8.43 5.08
CA ASP A 43 16.33 8.64 5.45
C ASP A 43 16.52 8.98 6.93
N GLN A 44 15.77 8.30 7.81
CA GLN A 44 15.93 8.46 9.26
C GLN A 44 16.92 7.45 9.84
N HIS A 45 17.71 7.89 10.81
CA HIS A 45 18.52 7.00 11.66
C HIS A 45 17.70 6.40 12.83
N ARG A 46 16.47 6.88 13.06
CA ARG A 46 15.60 6.47 14.17
C ARG A 46 14.14 6.46 13.76
N ILE A 47 13.33 5.69 14.48
CA ILE A 47 11.88 5.66 14.29
C ILE A 47 11.25 6.93 14.88
N THR A 48 10.17 7.40 14.25
CA THR A 48 9.28 8.38 14.89
C THR A 48 8.35 7.66 15.85
N ASP A 49 8.73 7.63 17.14
CA ASP A 49 7.96 7.01 18.21
C ASP A 49 7.05 8.02 18.94
N GLY A 50 6.28 7.55 19.93
CA GLY A 50 5.34 8.38 20.67
C GLY A 50 6.03 9.48 21.48
N THR A 51 7.22 9.20 22.03
CA THR A 51 8.02 10.19 22.76
C THR A 51 8.40 11.35 21.86
N ARG A 52 8.87 11.07 20.65
CA ARG A 52 9.23 12.11 19.70
C ARG A 52 8.02 12.92 19.24
N VAL A 53 6.89 12.27 18.96
CA VAL A 53 5.64 12.99 18.62
C VAL A 53 5.17 13.88 19.78
N GLN A 54 5.33 13.39 21.02
CA GLN A 54 5.01 14.18 22.21
C GLN A 54 5.87 15.44 22.29
N ASP A 55 7.19 15.29 22.18
CA ASP A 55 8.13 16.41 22.32
C ASP A 55 8.03 17.41 21.16
N ASP A 56 7.94 16.91 19.93
CA ASP A 56 7.98 17.74 18.71
C ASP A 56 6.64 18.44 18.44
N ILE A 57 5.52 17.79 18.78
CA ILE A 57 4.18 18.23 18.37
C ILE A 57 3.29 18.50 19.57
N LEU A 58 3.01 17.49 20.40
CA LEU A 58 1.93 17.57 21.39
C LEU A 58 2.25 18.52 22.55
N ALA A 59 3.51 18.59 22.98
CA ALA A 59 3.97 19.46 24.06
C ALA A 59 3.73 20.96 23.76
N HIS A 60 3.52 21.33 22.49
CA HIS A 60 3.31 22.70 22.05
C HIS A 60 1.85 23.00 21.65
N MET A 61 0.95 22.04 21.82
CA MET A 61 -0.40 22.02 21.28
C MET A 61 -1.45 21.93 22.40
N SER A 62 -1.46 22.92 23.29
CA SER A 62 -2.28 22.87 24.53
C SER A 62 -3.80 22.89 24.29
N GLN A 63 -4.25 23.32 23.11
CA GLN A 63 -5.67 23.37 22.74
C GLN A 63 -6.11 22.14 21.93
N LEU A 64 -5.21 21.20 21.65
CA LEU A 64 -5.50 20.08 20.77
C LEU A 64 -6.41 19.05 21.45
N HIS A 65 -7.62 18.91 20.93
CA HIS A 65 -8.61 17.94 21.40
C HIS A 65 -8.54 16.62 20.66
N SER A 66 -8.15 16.64 19.37
CA SER A 66 -8.06 15.41 18.57
C SER A 66 -6.85 15.39 17.64
N LEU A 67 -6.16 14.26 17.62
CA LEU A 67 -5.12 13.94 16.66
C LEU A 67 -5.53 12.70 15.85
N THR A 68 -5.59 12.85 14.54
CA THR A 68 -5.70 11.74 13.58
C THR A 68 -4.40 11.67 12.81
N PHE A 69 -3.77 10.50 12.75
CA PHE A 69 -2.44 10.43 12.16
C PHE A 69 -2.15 9.12 11.44
N TYR A 70 -1.27 9.22 10.46
CA TYR A 70 -0.48 8.14 9.87
C TYR A 70 0.94 8.68 9.72
N ILE A 71 1.91 8.02 10.35
CA ILE A 71 3.32 8.38 10.30
C ILE A 71 4.09 7.12 9.88
N SER A 72 4.65 7.15 8.68
CA SER A 72 5.56 6.13 8.18
C SER A 72 6.99 6.66 8.22
N THR A 73 7.90 5.86 8.77
CA THR A 73 9.33 6.14 8.83
C THR A 73 10.11 5.04 8.10
N TYR A 74 10.94 5.41 7.14
CA TYR A 74 11.86 4.49 6.45
C TYR A 74 13.25 4.61 7.04
N ILE A 75 13.84 3.48 7.42
CA ILE A 75 15.10 3.39 8.14
C ILE A 75 16.03 2.41 7.44
N ASP A 76 17.30 2.79 7.31
CA ASP A 76 18.33 1.87 6.86
C ASP A 76 18.62 0.84 7.95
N SER A 77 18.49 -0.45 7.67
CA SER A 77 18.70 -1.51 8.65
C SER A 77 20.14 -1.60 9.13
N GLY A 78 21.12 -1.08 8.39
CA GLY A 78 22.50 -0.95 8.85
C GLY A 78 22.62 -0.05 10.09
N GLU A 79 21.67 0.86 10.27
CA GLU A 79 21.60 1.80 11.40
C GLU A 79 20.78 1.23 12.58
N LEU A 80 20.06 0.12 12.38
CA LEU A 80 19.26 -0.51 13.42
C LEU A 80 20.13 -1.41 14.30
N ARG A 81 20.57 -0.86 15.44
CA ARG A 81 21.31 -1.64 16.47
C ARG A 81 20.46 -2.71 17.16
N HIS A 82 19.13 -2.62 17.07
CA HIS A 82 18.19 -3.54 17.73
C HIS A 82 17.01 -3.89 16.82
N ASN A 83 16.45 -5.09 17.00
CA ASN A 83 15.21 -5.49 16.36
C ASN A 83 14.09 -4.55 16.82
N ILE A 84 13.48 -3.85 15.87
CA ILE A 84 12.28 -3.04 16.12
C ILE A 84 11.13 -3.98 16.50
N SER A 85 10.65 -3.90 17.74
CA SER A 85 9.40 -4.55 18.16
C SER A 85 8.21 -3.62 17.90
N ARG A 86 7.20 -4.15 17.22
CA ARG A 86 5.93 -3.49 16.96
C ARG A 86 5.26 -3.07 18.26
N GLU A 87 5.30 -3.95 19.26
CA GLU A 87 4.69 -3.79 20.57
C GLU A 87 5.34 -2.63 21.33
N HIS A 88 6.67 -2.54 21.27
CA HIS A 88 7.40 -1.44 21.91
C HIS A 88 6.99 -0.08 21.33
N ILE A 89 6.95 0.06 20.00
CA ILE A 89 6.54 1.31 19.35
C ILE A 89 5.10 1.65 19.70
N GLN A 90 4.20 0.68 19.58
CA GLN A 90 2.79 0.89 19.92
C GLN A 90 2.63 1.36 21.38
N GLN A 91 3.41 0.79 22.30
CA GLN A 91 3.40 1.18 23.70
C GLN A 91 3.84 2.64 23.91
N THR A 92 4.81 3.15 23.15
CA THR A 92 5.21 4.57 23.27
C THR A 92 4.06 5.53 22.94
N PHE A 93 3.19 5.16 21.99
CA PHE A 93 2.00 5.96 21.66
C PHE A 93 0.89 5.82 22.70
N ILE A 94 0.70 4.63 23.26
CA ILE A 94 -0.24 4.42 24.37
C ILE A 94 0.17 5.30 25.56
N ASN A 95 1.46 5.39 25.87
CA ASN A 95 1.98 6.17 27.00
C ASN A 95 1.70 7.68 26.88
N ILE A 96 1.52 8.21 25.67
CA ILE A 96 1.18 9.62 25.41
C ILE A 96 -0.32 9.83 25.18
N GLY A 97 -1.15 8.87 25.61
CA GLY A 97 -2.61 8.95 25.54
C GLY A 97 -3.24 8.50 24.22
N GLN A 98 -2.45 8.01 23.25
CA GLN A 98 -2.95 7.52 21.96
C GLN A 98 -3.31 6.03 22.03
N GLN A 99 -4.34 5.69 22.82
CA GLN A 99 -4.75 4.31 23.09
C GLN A 99 -5.18 3.53 21.84
N ASN A 100 -5.69 4.22 20.82
CA ASN A 100 -6.18 3.64 19.57
C ASN A 100 -5.11 3.64 18.46
N ALA A 101 -3.82 3.73 18.80
CA ALA A 101 -2.75 3.65 17.82
C ALA A 101 -2.42 2.19 17.46
N THR A 102 -2.06 1.95 16.20
CA THR A 102 -1.58 0.64 15.72
C THR A 102 -0.37 0.83 14.81
N THR A 103 0.54 -0.14 14.88
CA THR A 103 1.79 -0.16 14.12
C THR A 103 1.80 -1.29 13.08
N ILE A 104 2.41 -1.03 11.93
CA ILE A 104 2.80 -1.99 10.91
C ILE A 104 4.30 -1.83 10.68
N VAL A 105 5.04 -2.93 10.65
CA VAL A 105 6.49 -2.93 10.37
C VAL A 105 6.72 -3.83 9.16
N ASN A 106 7.27 -3.27 8.09
CA ASN A 106 7.56 -3.97 6.85
C ASN A 106 9.07 -3.97 6.59
N ARG A 107 9.61 -5.10 6.13
CA ARG A 107 11.00 -5.19 5.67
C ARG A 107 10.98 -5.14 4.15
N LEU A 108 11.20 -3.94 3.60
CA LEU A 108 11.06 -3.67 2.16
C LEU A 108 12.27 -4.19 1.36
N SER A 109 13.45 -4.22 1.98
CA SER A 109 14.65 -4.84 1.42
C SER A 109 15.55 -5.37 2.55
N ARG A 110 16.71 -5.92 2.18
CA ARG A 110 17.75 -6.31 3.16
C ARG A 110 18.20 -5.15 4.04
N SER A 111 18.18 -3.93 3.52
CA SER A 111 18.70 -2.74 4.19
C SER A 111 17.62 -1.71 4.51
N VAL A 112 16.33 -1.97 4.27
CA VAL A 112 15.29 -0.96 4.51
C VAL A 112 14.13 -1.56 5.30
N VAL A 113 13.85 -0.93 6.44
CA VAL A 113 12.67 -1.21 7.27
C VAL A 113 11.77 0.01 7.26
N GLU A 114 10.50 -0.22 6.98
CA GLU A 114 9.46 0.78 7.15
C GLU A 114 8.70 0.48 8.44
N CYS A 115 8.54 1.50 9.27
CA CYS A 115 7.63 1.46 10.41
C CYS A 115 6.53 2.50 10.21
N SER A 116 5.30 2.02 10.05
CA SER A 116 4.10 2.83 9.97
C SER A 116 3.33 2.76 11.27
N ILE A 117 2.91 3.91 11.81
CA ILE A 117 1.99 3.98 12.96
C ILE A 117 0.84 4.94 12.66
N PHE A 118 -0.37 4.57 13.08
CA PHE A 118 -1.56 5.33 12.76
C PHE A 118 -2.65 5.19 13.82
N SER A 119 -3.53 6.20 13.87
CA SER A 119 -4.73 6.20 14.71
C SER A 119 -5.84 5.33 14.11
N LEU A 120 -6.64 4.69 14.97
CA LEU A 120 -7.87 4.00 14.61
C LEU A 120 -9.12 4.80 15.01
N PRO A 121 -10.20 4.76 14.21
CA PRO A 121 -10.28 4.12 12.88
C PRO A 121 -9.36 4.81 11.86
N PHE A 122 -8.81 4.04 10.92
CA PHE A 122 -7.90 4.57 9.90
C PHE A 122 -8.67 5.51 8.96
N ALA A 123 -8.32 6.80 8.94
CA ALA A 123 -9.12 7.85 8.32
C ALA A 123 -8.64 8.31 6.93
N PHE A 124 -7.65 7.64 6.35
CA PHE A 124 -7.04 8.07 5.08
C PHE A 124 -7.46 7.20 3.90
N ASP A 125 -7.42 7.79 2.71
CA ASP A 125 -7.77 7.15 1.45
C ASP A 125 -6.64 6.31 0.83
N TYR A 126 -5.43 6.52 1.32
CA TYR A 126 -4.20 5.96 0.81
C TYR A 126 -3.44 5.22 1.93
N LEU A 127 -3.00 4.00 1.64
CA LEU A 127 -2.09 3.24 2.50
C LEU A 127 -0.91 2.74 1.65
N GLY A 128 0.29 3.16 2.03
CA GLY A 128 1.53 2.80 1.36
C GLY A 128 2.21 1.55 1.93
N SER A 129 2.95 0.85 1.07
CA SER A 129 3.98 -0.15 1.41
C SER A 129 3.54 -1.25 2.39
N LEU A 130 2.34 -1.80 2.22
CA LEU A 130 1.83 -2.90 3.03
C LEU A 130 2.50 -4.25 2.67
N GLY A 131 3.16 -4.90 3.64
CA GLY A 131 3.75 -6.24 3.47
C GLY A 131 2.78 -7.39 3.78
N ASN A 132 3.30 -8.62 3.78
CA ASN A 132 2.58 -9.86 4.08
C ASN A 132 1.93 -9.86 5.48
N THR A 133 2.53 -9.13 6.42
CA THR A 133 2.10 -9.07 7.81
C THR A 133 1.48 -7.73 8.16
N PHE A 134 0.15 -7.66 8.09
CA PHE A 134 -0.63 -6.51 8.57
C PHE A 134 -1.74 -6.93 9.53
N PRO A 135 -2.21 -6.05 10.44
CA PRO A 135 -3.24 -6.39 11.41
C PRO A 135 -4.59 -6.69 10.75
N ASN A 136 -5.42 -7.50 11.41
CA ASN A 136 -6.78 -7.81 10.95
C ASN A 136 -7.72 -6.62 11.23
N ILE A 137 -7.61 -5.57 10.42
CA ILE A 137 -8.35 -4.32 10.53
C ILE A 137 -9.08 -4.06 9.21
N ILE A 138 -10.31 -3.56 9.30
CA ILE A 138 -11.06 -3.10 8.13
C ILE A 138 -10.76 -1.62 7.90
N PHE A 139 -10.10 -1.33 6.78
CA PHE A 139 -9.73 0.00 6.32
C PHE A 139 -10.84 0.59 5.45
N ASN A 140 -11.93 1.03 6.09
CA ASN A 140 -13.16 1.48 5.41
C ASN A 140 -12.96 2.64 4.42
N TYR A 141 -11.92 3.45 4.59
CA TYR A 141 -11.70 4.64 3.75
C TYR A 141 -10.63 4.44 2.68
N VAL A 142 -9.84 3.37 2.75
CA VAL A 142 -8.71 3.17 1.83
C VAL A 142 -9.23 2.74 0.46
N THR A 143 -9.02 3.62 -0.52
CA THR A 143 -9.33 3.36 -1.93
C THR A 143 -8.06 3.12 -2.75
N TYR A 144 -6.90 3.51 -2.25
CA TYR A 144 -5.61 3.28 -2.90
C TYR A 144 -4.70 2.51 -1.96
N LEU A 145 -4.26 1.32 -2.39
CA LEU A 145 -3.29 0.50 -1.69
C LEU A 145 -2.01 0.25 -2.51
N VAL A 146 -0.85 0.43 -1.87
CA VAL A 146 0.43 -0.11 -2.33
C VAL A 146 0.81 -1.28 -1.45
N VAL A 147 1.07 -2.44 -2.05
CA VAL A 147 1.65 -3.60 -1.36
C VAL A 147 3.06 -3.85 -1.88
N GLU A 148 3.97 -4.12 -0.96
CA GLU A 148 5.39 -4.37 -1.25
C GLU A 148 5.96 -5.28 -0.17
N ASP A 149 6.64 -6.34 -0.60
CA ASP A 149 7.33 -7.25 0.30
C ASP A 149 8.48 -7.93 -0.45
N LYS A 150 9.51 -8.33 0.29
CA LYS A 150 10.59 -9.20 -0.19
C LYS A 150 10.09 -10.63 -0.43
N ASP A 151 9.11 -11.07 0.37
CA ASP A 151 8.58 -12.42 0.34
C ASP A 151 7.38 -12.48 -0.61
N ALA A 152 7.11 -13.67 -1.16
CA ALA A 152 6.04 -13.83 -2.13
C ALA A 152 4.65 -13.76 -1.47
N PHE A 153 3.71 -13.09 -2.13
CA PHE A 153 2.32 -13.04 -1.70
C PHE A 153 1.59 -14.32 -2.11
N ARG A 154 1.04 -15.04 -1.13
CA ARG A 154 0.21 -16.23 -1.36
C ARG A 154 -1.25 -15.85 -1.60
N HIS A 155 -2.06 -16.81 -2.04
CA HIS A 155 -3.50 -16.59 -2.27
C HIS A 155 -4.21 -16.00 -1.03
N GLU A 156 -3.88 -16.47 0.16
CA GLU A 156 -4.47 -16.00 1.43
C GLU A 156 -4.18 -14.53 1.71
N PHE A 157 -3.08 -13.99 1.19
CA PHE A 157 -2.79 -12.57 1.26
C PHE A 157 -3.84 -11.77 0.48
N PHE A 158 -4.13 -12.16 -0.76
CA PHE A 158 -5.14 -11.50 -1.58
C PHE A 158 -6.54 -11.59 -0.96
N VAL A 159 -6.89 -12.73 -0.33
CA VAL A 159 -8.15 -12.88 0.42
C VAL A 159 -8.23 -11.86 1.56
N ARG A 160 -7.12 -11.67 2.29
CA ARG A 160 -7.06 -10.67 3.37
C ARG A 160 -7.16 -9.25 2.83
N ILE A 161 -6.59 -8.96 1.67
CA ILE A 161 -6.73 -7.65 1.02
C ILE A 161 -8.21 -7.38 0.71
N ALA A 162 -8.91 -8.30 0.05
CA ALA A 162 -10.33 -8.11 -0.28
C ALA A 162 -11.21 -7.88 0.96
N ARG A 163 -10.93 -8.59 2.06
CA ARG A 163 -11.67 -8.43 3.33
C ARG A 163 -11.35 -7.11 4.06
N SER A 164 -10.09 -6.68 4.00
CA SER A 164 -9.61 -5.53 4.78
C SER A 164 -9.83 -4.21 4.05
N PHE A 165 -9.98 -4.22 2.73
CA PHE A 165 -10.08 -3.03 1.89
C PHE A 165 -11.34 -3.09 1.01
N PRO A 166 -12.55 -3.00 1.62
CA PRO A 166 -13.80 -3.22 0.90
C PRO A 166 -14.05 -2.19 -0.21
N LEU A 167 -13.48 -0.97 -0.13
CA LEU A 167 -13.65 0.11 -1.12
C LEU A 167 -12.43 0.29 -2.04
N LEU A 168 -11.55 -0.70 -2.14
CA LEU A 168 -10.30 -0.62 -2.91
C LEU A 168 -10.58 -0.35 -4.40
N LYS A 169 -10.01 0.74 -4.93
CA LYS A 169 -10.11 1.16 -6.33
C LYS A 169 -8.81 1.04 -7.10
N ASP A 170 -7.70 1.33 -6.44
CA ASP A 170 -6.35 1.30 -6.99
C ASP A 170 -5.47 0.35 -6.17
N LEU A 171 -4.97 -0.71 -6.81
CA LEU A 171 -4.02 -1.63 -6.20
C LEU A 171 -2.71 -1.63 -6.97
N ARG A 172 -1.61 -1.34 -6.28
CA ARG A 172 -0.26 -1.48 -6.83
C ARG A 172 0.51 -2.53 -6.06
N ILE A 173 1.11 -3.46 -6.78
CA ILE A 173 1.87 -4.58 -6.23
C ILE A 173 3.31 -4.46 -6.72
N PHE A 174 4.24 -4.35 -5.77
CA PHE A 174 5.68 -4.34 -6.05
C PHE A 174 6.31 -5.57 -5.42
N ASN A 175 7.12 -6.27 -6.20
CA ASN A 175 7.93 -7.37 -5.70
C ASN A 175 9.14 -7.56 -6.62
N ILE A 176 10.07 -6.60 -6.55
CA ILE A 176 11.19 -6.49 -7.49
C ILE A 176 12.23 -7.59 -7.21
N GLU A 177 12.48 -7.93 -5.95
CA GLU A 177 13.51 -8.92 -5.58
C GLU A 177 13.16 -10.33 -6.10
N LEU A 178 11.90 -10.76 -6.06
CA LEU A 178 11.50 -12.08 -6.59
C LEU A 178 11.50 -12.18 -8.12
N GLN A 179 11.47 -11.06 -8.84
CA GLN A 179 11.64 -11.10 -10.30
C GLN A 179 13.05 -11.52 -10.70
N LEU A 180 14.05 -11.30 -9.84
CA LEU A 180 15.46 -11.60 -10.12
C LEU A 180 15.81 -13.06 -9.81
N SER A 181 15.03 -13.73 -8.95
CA SER A 181 15.17 -15.17 -8.70
C SER A 181 14.39 -15.95 -9.75
N SER A 182 15.09 -16.54 -10.72
CA SER A 182 14.52 -17.37 -11.79
C SER A 182 13.78 -18.64 -11.30
N ASP A 183 13.93 -18.98 -10.03
CA ASP A 183 13.61 -20.31 -9.49
C ASP A 183 12.37 -20.32 -8.57
N CYS A 184 11.74 -19.18 -8.33
CA CYS A 184 10.49 -19.12 -7.57
C CYS A 184 9.29 -19.44 -8.46
N THR A 185 9.11 -20.71 -8.80
CA THR A 185 7.74 -21.20 -9.00
C THR A 185 7.06 -21.14 -7.64
N LEU A 186 6.20 -20.14 -7.41
CA LEU A 186 5.23 -20.27 -6.33
C LEU A 186 4.46 -21.53 -6.65
N SER A 187 4.66 -22.56 -5.84
CA SER A 187 4.12 -23.90 -6.01
C SER A 187 2.72 -23.79 -6.57
N SER A 188 2.58 -24.12 -7.85
CA SER A 188 1.30 -24.22 -8.51
C SER A 188 0.65 -25.48 -7.98
N ASP A 189 0.16 -25.41 -6.74
CA ASP A 189 -0.77 -26.37 -6.19
C ASP A 189 -2.08 -26.18 -6.97
N HIS A 190 -2.08 -26.71 -8.19
CA HIS A 190 -3.22 -26.81 -9.08
C HIS A 190 -4.34 -27.71 -8.49
N SER A 191 -4.17 -28.20 -7.26
CA SER A 191 -5.06 -29.12 -6.55
C SER A 191 -5.89 -28.46 -5.45
N GLN A 192 -5.60 -27.21 -5.03
CA GLN A 192 -6.44 -26.51 -4.06
C GLN A 192 -7.45 -25.60 -4.77
N SER A 193 -8.71 -26.01 -4.72
CA SER A 193 -9.86 -25.19 -5.11
C SER A 193 -10.01 -24.06 -4.09
N TYR A 194 -9.32 -22.95 -4.32
CA TYR A 194 -9.55 -21.73 -3.56
C TYR A 194 -10.89 -21.10 -3.95
N SER A 195 -11.55 -20.48 -2.98
CA SER A 195 -12.73 -19.67 -3.24
C SER A 195 -12.35 -18.44 -4.06
N MET A 196 -13.12 -18.12 -5.09
CA MET A 196 -12.96 -16.90 -5.89
C MET A 196 -12.95 -15.65 -5.00
N ILE A 197 -12.01 -14.74 -5.24
CA ILE A 197 -11.92 -13.46 -4.52
C ILE A 197 -12.66 -12.37 -5.28
N GLU A 198 -13.51 -11.61 -4.61
CA GLU A 198 -14.21 -10.48 -5.23
C GLU A 198 -13.52 -9.15 -4.91
N TYR A 199 -13.31 -8.36 -5.96
CA TYR A 199 -12.83 -6.97 -5.88
C TYR A 199 -13.81 -6.06 -6.62
N PRO A 200 -15.00 -5.80 -6.04
CA PRO A 200 -16.12 -5.17 -6.75
C PRO A 200 -15.83 -3.72 -7.18
N HIS A 201 -14.90 -3.03 -6.52
CA HIS A 201 -14.57 -1.64 -6.80
C HIS A 201 -13.21 -1.43 -7.45
N LEU A 202 -12.43 -2.49 -7.69
CA LEU A 202 -11.08 -2.35 -8.24
C LEU A 202 -11.15 -1.89 -9.69
N THR A 203 -10.68 -0.67 -9.93
CA THR A 203 -10.68 -0.04 -11.27
C THR A 203 -9.31 -0.06 -11.94
N SER A 204 -8.24 -0.14 -11.13
CA SER A 204 -6.88 0.10 -11.55
C SER A 204 -5.94 -0.88 -10.84
N LEU A 205 -5.20 -1.66 -11.63
CA LEU A 205 -4.23 -2.65 -11.15
C LEU A 205 -2.85 -2.37 -11.75
N ASP A 206 -1.84 -2.16 -10.91
CA ASP A 206 -0.43 -2.07 -11.31
C ASP A 206 0.36 -3.26 -10.77
N VAL A 207 0.76 -4.14 -11.69
CA VAL A 207 1.60 -5.33 -11.47
C VAL A 207 2.81 -5.30 -12.41
N GLY A 208 3.21 -4.10 -12.87
CA GLY A 208 4.32 -3.94 -13.82
C GLY A 208 5.66 -4.41 -13.28
N TYR A 209 5.86 -4.34 -11.97
CA TYR A 209 7.10 -4.69 -11.26
C TYR A 209 6.88 -5.82 -10.24
N SER A 210 6.01 -6.76 -10.56
CA SER A 210 5.70 -7.89 -9.68
C SER A 210 5.82 -9.25 -10.37
N HIS A 211 5.76 -10.33 -9.58
CA HIS A 211 5.76 -11.68 -10.11
C HIS A 211 4.52 -11.93 -11.00
N ARG A 212 4.66 -12.78 -12.03
CA ARG A 212 3.59 -13.08 -13.00
C ARG A 212 2.36 -13.73 -12.36
N ASP A 213 2.55 -14.46 -11.25
CA ASP A 213 1.46 -15.20 -10.61
C ASP A 213 0.45 -14.25 -9.96
N TYR A 214 0.87 -13.04 -9.59
CA TYR A 214 -0.06 -12.02 -9.10
C TYR A 214 -0.94 -11.51 -10.24
N LEU A 215 -0.41 -11.35 -11.46
CA LEU A 215 -1.23 -11.07 -12.62
C LEU A 215 -2.24 -12.21 -12.87
N GLU A 216 -1.81 -13.47 -12.75
CA GLU A 216 -2.73 -14.61 -12.89
C GLU A 216 -3.83 -14.60 -11.81
N GLN A 217 -3.50 -14.24 -10.56
CA GLN A 217 -4.47 -14.14 -9.47
C GLN A 217 -5.64 -13.19 -9.79
N PHE A 218 -5.37 -12.08 -10.48
CA PHE A 218 -6.41 -11.09 -10.83
C PHE A 218 -7.06 -11.35 -12.19
N LEU A 219 -6.30 -11.78 -13.20
CA LEU A 219 -6.85 -11.98 -14.54
C LEU A 219 -7.63 -13.28 -14.67
N ASN A 220 -7.31 -14.33 -13.92
CA ASN A 220 -8.03 -15.60 -14.01
C ASN A 220 -9.38 -15.51 -13.28
N GLU A 221 -10.47 -15.67 -14.03
CA GLU A 221 -11.84 -15.58 -13.52
C GLU A 221 -12.19 -16.65 -12.48
N THR A 222 -11.45 -17.77 -12.44
CA THR A 222 -11.64 -18.79 -11.40
C THR A 222 -10.97 -18.40 -10.08
N LYS A 223 -10.02 -17.45 -10.11
CA LYS A 223 -9.28 -16.96 -8.94
C LYS A 223 -9.84 -15.64 -8.40
N ALA A 224 -10.25 -14.74 -9.29
CA ALA A 224 -10.80 -13.44 -8.89
C ALA A 224 -11.90 -12.93 -9.84
N CYS A 225 -12.82 -12.17 -9.26
CA CYS A 225 -13.81 -11.37 -9.97
C CYS A 225 -13.47 -9.88 -9.82
N VAL A 226 -13.15 -9.22 -10.93
CA VAL A 226 -12.73 -7.80 -10.97
C VAL A 226 -13.60 -7.01 -11.97
N PRO A 227 -14.92 -6.91 -11.74
CA PRO A 227 -15.87 -6.46 -12.76
C PRO A 227 -15.62 -5.02 -13.23
N CYS A 228 -15.03 -4.17 -12.38
CA CYS A 228 -14.78 -2.76 -12.66
C CYS A 228 -13.36 -2.47 -13.17
N LEU A 229 -12.52 -3.49 -13.42
CA LEU A 229 -11.15 -3.28 -13.85
C LEU A 229 -11.10 -2.66 -15.25
N THR A 230 -10.66 -1.40 -15.32
CA THR A 230 -10.56 -0.63 -16.58
C THR A 230 -9.14 -0.24 -16.92
N LYS A 231 -8.23 -0.25 -15.94
CA LYS A 231 -6.83 0.11 -16.12
C LYS A 231 -5.92 -1.00 -15.62
N LEU A 232 -5.02 -1.46 -16.49
CA LEU A 232 -4.01 -2.46 -16.17
C LEU A 232 -2.63 -1.95 -16.55
N LYS A 233 -1.71 -1.93 -15.58
CA LYS A 233 -0.28 -1.73 -15.83
C LYS A 233 0.48 -3.02 -15.58
N VAL A 234 1.21 -3.51 -16.58
CA VAL A 234 1.75 -4.87 -16.59
C VAL A 234 2.99 -5.01 -17.47
N SER A 235 3.81 -6.02 -17.19
CA SER A 235 4.87 -6.45 -18.10
C SER A 235 4.29 -7.18 -19.33
N PRO A 236 4.63 -6.78 -20.57
CA PRO A 236 4.19 -7.47 -21.80
C PRO A 236 4.44 -8.98 -21.77
N ARG A 237 5.61 -9.38 -21.28
CA ARG A 237 5.99 -10.80 -21.19
C ARG A 237 5.07 -11.56 -20.25
N HIS A 238 4.80 -11.01 -19.06
CA HIS A 238 3.90 -11.64 -18.10
C HIS A 238 2.47 -11.74 -18.65
N LEU A 239 2.01 -10.70 -19.33
CA LEU A 239 0.70 -10.69 -19.96
C LEU A 239 0.55 -11.78 -21.02
N LYS A 240 1.53 -11.91 -21.93
CA LYS A 240 1.55 -12.99 -22.93
C LYS A 240 1.55 -14.37 -22.29
N ILE A 241 2.34 -14.58 -21.23
CA ILE A 241 2.38 -15.88 -20.53
C ILE A 241 1.03 -16.21 -19.89
N VAL A 242 0.47 -15.30 -19.08
CA VAL A 242 -0.77 -15.54 -18.32
C VAL A 242 -1.96 -15.77 -19.25
N THR A 243 -2.02 -15.03 -20.36
CA THR A 243 -3.09 -15.14 -21.37
C THR A 243 -2.84 -16.22 -22.42
N LYS A 244 -1.72 -16.95 -22.35
CA LYS A 244 -1.25 -17.89 -23.40
C LYS A 244 -1.28 -17.25 -24.80
N ASN A 245 -0.58 -16.13 -24.96
CA ASN A 245 -0.61 -15.29 -26.16
C ASN A 245 -2.04 -14.90 -26.56
N PHE A 246 -2.84 -14.42 -25.60
CA PHE A 246 -4.21 -13.95 -25.84
C PHE A 246 -5.22 -15.02 -26.30
N THR A 247 -4.98 -16.30 -25.96
CA THR A 247 -5.87 -17.42 -26.31
C THR A 247 -6.61 -18.04 -25.11
N ARG A 248 -6.26 -17.68 -23.87
CA ARG A 248 -6.77 -18.32 -22.65
C ARG A 248 -8.12 -17.77 -22.19
N GLU A 249 -9.22 -18.45 -22.51
CA GLU A 249 -10.60 -18.03 -22.17
C GLU A 249 -10.80 -17.62 -20.70
N GLU A 250 -10.22 -18.33 -19.72
CA GLU A 250 -10.43 -18.04 -18.30
C GLU A 250 -9.87 -16.67 -17.88
N THR A 251 -9.02 -16.05 -18.70
CA THR A 251 -8.50 -14.71 -18.43
C THR A 251 -9.19 -13.62 -19.25
N ARG A 252 -10.05 -13.99 -20.21
CA ARG A 252 -10.66 -13.04 -21.16
C ARG A 252 -11.73 -12.18 -20.49
N ARG A 253 -12.57 -12.76 -19.61
CA ARG A 253 -13.67 -12.03 -18.95
C ARG A 253 -13.16 -10.83 -18.16
N ASN A 254 -12.14 -11.02 -17.33
CA ASN A 254 -11.56 -9.94 -16.52
C ASN A 254 -10.76 -8.93 -17.37
N CYS A 255 -10.36 -9.30 -18.60
CA CYS A 255 -9.68 -8.40 -19.53
C CYS A 255 -10.64 -7.55 -20.38
N ALA A 256 -11.88 -7.99 -20.59
CA ALA A 256 -12.80 -7.39 -21.54
C ALA A 256 -13.10 -5.90 -21.28
N ASN A 257 -13.10 -5.49 -20.01
CA ASN A 257 -13.42 -4.13 -19.58
C ASN A 257 -12.20 -3.18 -19.54
N ILE A 258 -10.99 -3.66 -19.86
CA ILE A 258 -9.77 -2.85 -19.81
C ILE A 258 -9.76 -1.86 -20.97
N LYS A 259 -9.82 -0.57 -20.61
CA LYS A 259 -9.76 0.61 -21.49
C LYS A 259 -8.39 1.25 -21.55
N GLN A 260 -7.53 0.95 -20.59
CA GLN A 260 -6.18 1.49 -20.54
C GLN A 260 -5.19 0.38 -20.17
N LEU A 261 -4.40 -0.06 -21.15
CA LEU A 261 -3.30 -0.99 -20.96
C LEU A 261 -1.97 -0.23 -21.01
N ILE A 262 -1.23 -0.24 -19.90
CA ILE A 262 0.07 0.41 -19.77
C ILE A 262 1.13 -0.68 -19.66
N THR A 263 2.07 -0.70 -20.61
CA THR A 263 3.17 -1.64 -20.60
C THR A 263 4.52 -0.93 -20.51
N LEU A 264 5.49 -1.58 -19.86
CA LEU A 264 6.86 -1.03 -19.74
C LEU A 264 7.63 -1.07 -21.07
N GLN A 265 7.21 -1.94 -21.99
CA GLN A 265 7.72 -2.07 -23.34
C GLN A 265 6.54 -2.19 -24.30
N PRO A 266 6.67 -1.81 -25.58
CA PRO A 266 5.62 -2.03 -26.57
C PRO A 266 5.24 -3.51 -26.63
N LEU A 267 3.95 -3.79 -26.83
CA LEU A 267 3.49 -5.10 -27.24
C LEU A 267 3.76 -5.24 -28.74
N ASP A 268 4.30 -6.38 -29.19
CA ASP A 268 4.40 -6.67 -30.62
C ASP A 268 3.00 -6.60 -31.27
N ASP A 269 2.94 -6.12 -32.51
CA ASP A 269 1.71 -5.77 -33.27
C ASP A 269 0.81 -6.96 -33.68
N SER A 270 0.65 -7.98 -32.83
CA SER A 270 -0.31 -9.06 -33.10
C SER A 270 -1.75 -8.53 -32.92
N GLN A 271 -2.52 -8.42 -34.00
CA GLN A 271 -3.93 -7.98 -33.96
C GLN A 271 -4.79 -8.75 -32.94
N ASP A 272 -4.41 -9.99 -32.62
CA ASP A 272 -5.06 -10.87 -31.64
C ASP A 272 -5.26 -10.23 -30.26
N TYR A 273 -4.40 -9.28 -29.85
CA TYR A 273 -4.55 -8.64 -28.55
C TYR A 273 -5.83 -7.79 -28.48
N TYR A 274 -6.28 -7.20 -29.59
CA TYR A 274 -7.50 -6.37 -29.58
C TYR A 274 -8.77 -7.20 -29.39
N HIS A 275 -8.78 -8.45 -29.85
CA HIS A 275 -9.87 -9.38 -29.54
C HIS A 275 -9.93 -9.72 -28.05
N TYR A 276 -8.79 -9.61 -27.36
CA TYR A 276 -8.64 -9.86 -25.94
C TYR A 276 -9.00 -8.65 -25.07
N PHE A 277 -8.75 -7.45 -25.59
CA PHE A 277 -9.04 -6.17 -24.95
C PHE A 277 -9.93 -5.31 -25.86
N PRO A 278 -11.19 -5.73 -26.10
CA PRO A 278 -12.09 -5.06 -27.05
C PRO A 278 -12.33 -3.59 -26.70
N SER A 279 -12.21 -3.23 -25.41
CA SER A 279 -12.41 -1.87 -24.93
C SER A 279 -11.24 -0.90 -25.23
N LEU A 280 -10.10 -1.38 -25.77
CA LEU A 280 -8.98 -0.52 -26.19
C LEU A 280 -9.18 0.13 -27.56
N GLN A 281 -10.17 -0.33 -28.34
CA GLN A 281 -10.42 0.17 -29.70
C GLN A 281 -11.28 1.45 -29.74
N ASN A 282 -11.78 1.92 -28.59
CA ASN A 282 -12.69 3.06 -28.46
C ASN A 282 -12.06 4.26 -27.75
#